data_AF-A0A7S2R574-F1
#
_entry.id   AF-A0A7S2R574-F1
#
_cell.length_a   1.000
_cell.length_b   1.000
_cell.length_c   1.000
_cell.angle_alpha   90.00
_cell.angle_beta   90.00
_cell.angle_gamma   90.00
#
_symmetry.space_group_name_H-M   'P 1'
#
loop_
_entity.id
_entity.type
_entity.pdbx_description
1 polymer ?
#
loop_
_entity_poly.entity_id
_entity_poly.type
_entity_poly.pdbx_seq_one_letter_code
_entity_poly.pdbx_strand_id
1 'polypeptide(L)'
;AGARGGGGGGEPVSSVGSGATAQNDGEAELHVLVPYADMLNHVFDGEGATCEWGQDEATGDFTITSRVAMDVGAEASQSYGSLGEGRALLNYGFAPPCERDGAFEQAPTMPHPAAGHRDSIGFSFCLASLGVSLPRKACQENRYKETLWMRDEGNYGPVQYRGLRQVAIGMGTCSAAKSLLSLLRVAVASEEELDMILGAAADLPTGLATVDEIPAAAVAQEPVCYANEAATLAALSNLVNSRLARYPTTMEEDLELARCPTAHPNARNAARVLLAEKVVLKHYEAIAHRSSAFLAATHNSFDAGLIYPSLLTHLLSLKDTREVRAAAGGGGEEEEGSV
;
A
#
# COMPACT_ATOMS: atom_id res chain seq x y z
N ALA A 1 -21.47 59.11 34.57
CA ALA A 1 -20.12 59.64 34.86
C ALA A 1 -19.13 58.60 34.35
N GLY A 2 -18.63 58.72 33.13
CA GLY A 2 -17.37 59.43 32.79
C GLY A 2 -16.21 58.43 32.96
N ALA A 3 -15.34 58.12 31.99
CA ALA A 3 -14.97 58.80 30.76
C ALA A 3 -14.33 57.82 29.75
N ARG A 4 -14.17 58.32 28.52
CA ARG A 4 -13.63 57.70 27.30
C ARG A 4 -12.08 57.59 27.29
N GLY A 5 -11.59 56.67 26.47
CA GLY A 5 -10.34 56.73 25.69
C GLY A 5 -10.30 55.49 24.77
N GLY A 6 -10.54 55.59 23.46
CA GLY A 6 -9.55 55.95 22.42
C GLY A 6 -8.62 54.75 22.20
N GLY A 7 -8.75 53.90 21.19
CA GLY A 7 -8.77 54.20 19.75
C GLY A 7 -7.46 53.66 19.16
N GLY A 8 -7.52 52.55 18.42
CA GLY A 8 -6.36 51.95 17.77
C GLY A 8 -6.79 50.81 16.85
N GLY A 9 -7.00 51.11 15.57
CA GLY A 9 -7.22 50.12 14.54
C GLY A 9 -5.92 49.37 14.22
N GLY A 10 -6.01 48.05 14.14
CA GLY A 10 -5.02 47.16 13.55
C GLY A 10 -5.76 46.15 12.70
N GLU A 11 -5.43 46.11 11.41
CA GLU A 11 -5.92 45.13 10.44
C GLU A 11 -5.56 43.69 10.87
N PRO A 12 -6.36 42.68 10.48
CA PRO A 12 -6.00 41.29 10.70
C PRO A 12 -4.85 40.91 9.76
N VAL A 13 -3.64 40.77 10.31
CA VAL A 13 -2.53 40.15 9.59
C VAL A 13 -2.81 38.65 9.53
N SER A 14 -3.19 38.19 8.34
CA SER A 14 -3.16 36.80 7.94
C SER A 14 -1.71 36.29 7.96
N SER A 15 -1.29 35.67 9.05
CA SER A 15 -0.05 34.87 9.07
C SER A 15 -0.37 33.43 8.73
N VAL A 16 0.03 33.06 7.52
CA VAL A 16 0.15 31.71 6.99
C VAL A 16 0.85 30.81 8.02
N GLY A 17 0.14 29.79 8.50
CA GLY A 17 0.69 28.76 9.38
C GLY A 17 1.72 27.92 8.63
N SER A 18 2.99 28.28 8.78
CA SER A 18 4.11 27.38 8.47
C SER A 18 4.17 26.31 9.55
N GLY A 19 4.18 25.04 9.13
CA GLY A 19 4.11 23.87 10.00
C GLY A 19 5.08 23.95 11.18
N ALA A 20 4.50 24.13 12.37
CA ALA A 20 5.16 23.81 13.62
C ALA A 20 5.05 22.29 13.80
N THR A 21 6.11 21.57 13.44
CA THR A 21 6.35 20.24 14.01
C THR A 21 6.54 20.45 15.52
N ALA A 22 5.47 20.23 16.28
CA ALA A 22 5.56 20.09 17.72
C ALA A 22 6.61 19.02 18.03
N GLN A 23 7.58 19.37 18.89
CA GLN A 23 8.45 18.40 19.52
C GLN A 23 7.55 17.45 20.31
N ASN A 24 7.43 16.20 19.85
CA ASN A 24 6.79 15.14 20.62
C ASN A 24 7.62 14.93 21.88
N ASP A 25 7.17 15.50 23.00
CA ASP A 25 7.77 15.38 24.33
C ASP A 25 7.55 13.97 24.91
N GLY A 26 7.93 12.92 24.16
CA GLY A 26 8.00 11.54 24.65
C GLY A 26 6.77 11.06 25.44
N GLU A 27 5.58 11.57 25.14
CA GLU A 27 4.36 11.17 25.84
C GLU A 27 4.13 9.68 25.58
N ALA A 28 4.09 8.92 26.68
CA ALA A 28 3.89 7.49 26.60
C ALA A 28 2.52 7.20 25.97
N GLU A 29 2.52 6.40 24.90
CA GLU A 29 1.29 5.93 24.27
C GLU A 29 0.48 5.13 25.30
N LEU A 30 -0.71 5.64 25.65
CA LEU A 30 -1.58 5.02 26.64
C LEU A 30 -2.70 4.25 25.93
N HIS A 31 -2.75 2.93 26.16
CA HIS A 31 -3.87 2.11 25.72
C HIS A 31 -5.02 2.17 26.75
N VAL A 32 -6.20 2.58 26.29
CA VAL A 32 -7.39 2.72 27.14
C VAL A 32 -8.55 1.88 26.60
N LEU A 33 -9.41 1.41 27.52
CA LEU A 33 -10.74 0.90 27.18
C LEU A 33 -11.73 2.05 27.32
N VAL A 34 -12.58 2.24 26.32
CA VAL A 34 -13.58 3.32 26.31
C VAL A 34 -14.98 2.69 26.29
N PRO A 35 -15.59 2.48 27.47
CA PRO A 35 -16.93 1.91 27.54
C PRO A 35 -17.94 2.72 26.73
N TYR A 36 -18.94 2.03 26.19
CA TYR A 36 -20.00 2.57 25.31
C TYR A 36 -19.53 2.90 23.90
N ALA A 37 -18.37 3.54 23.73
CA ALA A 37 -17.79 3.76 22.41
C ALA A 37 -17.35 2.45 21.74
N ASP A 38 -16.89 1.49 22.54
CA ASP A 38 -16.52 0.14 22.13
C ASP A 38 -17.68 -0.72 21.61
N MET A 39 -18.92 -0.29 21.84
CA MET A 39 -20.13 -0.95 21.34
C MET A 39 -20.46 -0.60 19.88
N LEU A 40 -19.80 0.42 19.30
CA LEU A 40 -20.03 0.83 17.92
C LEU A 40 -19.36 -0.15 16.96
N ASN A 41 -20.15 -0.71 16.04
CA ASN A 41 -19.64 -1.66 15.04
C ASN A 41 -18.74 -0.98 14.00
N HIS A 42 -17.83 -1.78 13.45
CA HIS A 42 -16.94 -1.35 12.38
C HIS A 42 -17.66 -1.25 11.03
N VAL A 43 -17.39 -0.19 10.28
CA VAL A 43 -17.64 -0.11 8.84
C VAL A 43 -16.30 0.08 8.12
N PHE A 44 -16.03 -0.76 7.13
CA PHE A 44 -14.79 -0.77 6.34
C PHE A 44 -14.68 0.41 5.38
N ASP A 45 -15.83 0.92 4.93
CA ASP A 45 -15.89 2.16 4.20
C ASP A 45 -15.78 3.33 5.19
N GLY A 46 -14.63 4.01 5.17
CA GLY A 46 -14.40 5.20 5.98
C GLY A 46 -15.44 6.27 5.71
N GLU A 47 -16.02 6.36 4.51
CA GLU A 47 -17.11 7.31 4.20
C GLU A 47 -18.48 6.82 4.69
N GLY A 48 -18.67 5.51 4.78
CA GLY A 48 -19.89 4.87 5.29
C GLY A 48 -20.02 4.85 6.82
N ALA A 49 -18.95 5.15 7.55
CA ALA A 49 -18.99 5.28 9.01
C ALA A 49 -19.87 6.47 9.43
N THR A 50 -20.86 6.24 10.29
CA THR A 50 -21.81 7.27 10.74
C THR A 50 -21.25 8.14 11.86
N CYS A 51 -20.24 7.65 12.58
CA CYS A 51 -19.57 8.35 13.67
C CYS A 51 -18.05 8.35 13.48
N GLU A 52 -17.39 9.34 14.08
CA GLU A 52 -15.94 9.41 14.26
C GLU A 52 -15.60 9.62 15.73
N TRP A 53 -14.43 9.14 16.14
CA TRP A 53 -13.91 9.36 17.48
C TRP A 53 -12.83 10.43 17.46
N GLY A 54 -12.67 11.12 18.57
CA GLY A 54 -11.63 12.13 18.76
C GLY A 54 -11.40 12.40 20.23
N GLN A 55 -10.55 13.39 20.49
CA GLN A 55 -10.32 13.92 21.83
C GLN A 55 -10.66 15.41 21.80
N ASP A 56 -11.45 15.88 22.76
CA ASP A 56 -11.68 17.31 22.94
C ASP A 56 -10.41 17.97 23.45
N GLU A 57 -9.88 18.95 22.72
CA GLU A 57 -8.60 19.60 23.08
C GLU A 57 -8.68 20.43 24.36
N ALA A 58 -9.86 20.95 24.72
CA ALA A 58 -10.04 21.82 25.87
C ALA A 58 -10.20 21.03 27.17
N THR A 59 -10.89 19.88 27.13
CA THR A 59 -11.16 19.05 28.31
C THR A 59 -10.29 17.80 28.39
N GLY A 60 -9.74 17.35 27.26
CA GLY A 60 -9.04 16.07 27.14
C GLY A 60 -9.98 14.86 27.08
N ASP A 61 -11.30 15.07 27.02
CA ASP A 61 -12.29 13.99 27.02
C ASP A 61 -12.31 13.24 25.69
N PHE A 62 -12.54 11.92 25.75
CA PHE A 62 -12.83 11.13 24.56
C PHE A 62 -14.23 11.46 24.04
N THR A 63 -14.34 11.76 22.75
CA THR A 63 -15.59 12.15 22.11
C THR A 63 -15.94 11.21 20.96
N ILE A 64 -17.24 10.97 20.78
CA ILE A 64 -17.81 10.37 19.57
C ILE A 64 -18.73 11.41 18.95
N THR A 65 -18.47 11.76 17.69
CA THR A 65 -19.24 12.75 16.95
C THR A 65 -19.93 12.09 15.77
N SER A 66 -21.22 12.35 15.59
CA SER A 66 -21.94 11.90 14.40
C SER A 66 -21.49 12.70 13.18
N ARG A 67 -21.17 12.00 12.10
CA ARG A 67 -20.78 12.58 10.80
C ARG A 67 -21.98 12.91 9.93
N VAL A 68 -23.14 12.32 10.26
CA VAL A 68 -24.39 12.45 9.51
C VAL A 68 -25.58 12.70 10.46
N ALA A 69 -26.69 13.19 9.92
CA ALA A 69 -27.95 13.16 10.65
C ALA A 69 -28.41 11.70 10.78
N MET A 70 -28.82 11.28 11.98
CA MET A 70 -29.26 9.91 12.24
C MET A 70 -30.71 9.87 12.67
N ASP A 71 -31.50 9.01 12.03
CA ASP A 71 -32.87 8.74 12.43
C ASP A 71 -32.92 7.91 13.72
N VAL A 72 -34.01 8.05 14.47
CA VAL A 72 -34.24 7.23 15.67
C VAL A 72 -34.31 5.75 15.28
N GLY A 73 -33.43 4.94 15.88
CA GLY A 73 -33.31 3.51 15.60
C GLY A 73 -32.30 3.14 14.53
N ALA A 74 -31.66 4.11 13.87
CA ALA A 74 -30.51 3.86 13.00
C ALA A 74 -29.30 3.34 13.80
N GLU A 75 -28.52 2.45 13.21
CA GLU A 75 -27.28 1.95 13.81
C GLU A 75 -26.20 3.04 13.80
N ALA A 76 -25.56 3.25 14.94
CA ALA A 76 -24.33 4.03 15.06
C ALA A 76 -23.13 3.11 14.78
N SER A 77 -22.22 3.58 13.93
CA SER A 77 -21.11 2.82 13.41
C SER A 77 -19.88 3.71 13.25
N GLN A 78 -18.69 3.13 13.36
CA GLN A 78 -17.44 3.87 13.20
C GLN A 78 -16.44 3.10 12.33
N SER A 79 -15.46 3.82 11.77
CA SER A 79 -14.30 3.15 11.20
C SER A 79 -13.26 2.89 12.29
N TYR A 80 -12.77 1.65 12.39
CA TYR A 80 -11.66 1.29 13.27
C TYR A 80 -10.30 1.61 12.60
N GLY A 81 -10.35 2.33 11.48
CA GLY A 81 -9.22 2.64 10.62
C GLY A 81 -9.00 1.60 9.53
N SER A 82 -7.83 1.72 8.91
CA SER A 82 -7.36 0.82 7.85
C SER A 82 -6.96 -0.55 8.41
N LEU A 83 -7.94 -1.44 8.59
CA LEU A 83 -7.73 -2.81 9.03
C LEU A 83 -7.72 -3.77 7.85
N GLY A 84 -6.62 -4.49 7.67
CA GLY A 84 -6.63 -5.66 6.79
C GLY A 84 -7.39 -6.83 7.40
N GLU A 85 -7.91 -7.72 6.56
CA GLU A 85 -8.84 -8.78 6.95
C GLU A 85 -8.24 -9.73 8.00
N GLY A 86 -6.95 -10.05 7.88
CA GLY A 86 -6.24 -10.84 8.88
C GLY A 86 -6.16 -10.14 10.24
N ARG A 87 -5.95 -8.81 10.26
CA ARG A 87 -5.91 -8.02 11.50
C ARG A 87 -7.31 -7.87 12.09
N ALA A 88 -8.33 -7.67 11.26
CA ALA A 88 -9.73 -7.67 11.68
C ALA A 88 -10.08 -9.00 12.38
N LEU A 89 -9.70 -10.13 11.79
CA LEU A 89 -10.01 -11.43 12.37
C LEU A 89 -9.25 -11.70 13.66
N LEU A 90 -7.94 -11.49 13.68
CA LEU A 90 -7.09 -11.84 14.82
C LEU A 90 -7.29 -10.92 16.02
N ASN A 91 -7.57 -9.63 15.79
CA ASN A 91 -7.68 -8.65 16.88
C ASN A 91 -9.14 -8.35 17.26
N TYR A 92 -10.08 -8.50 16.33
CA TYR A 92 -11.49 -8.13 16.55
C TYR A 92 -12.48 -9.28 16.35
N GLY A 93 -12.03 -10.44 15.89
CA GLY A 93 -12.86 -11.66 15.80
C GLY A 93 -13.80 -11.69 14.59
N PHE A 94 -13.64 -10.79 13.61
CA PHE A 94 -14.47 -10.77 12.41
C PHE A 94 -13.65 -10.54 11.14
N ALA A 95 -14.15 -11.00 9.99
CA ALA A 95 -13.60 -10.67 8.68
C ALA A 95 -14.69 -10.01 7.83
N PRO A 96 -14.36 -8.96 7.05
CA PRO A 96 -15.33 -8.30 6.18
C PRO A 96 -15.96 -9.32 5.25
N PRO A 97 -17.26 -9.16 4.95
CA PRO A 97 -17.91 -10.01 3.98
C PRO A 97 -17.30 -9.79 2.58
N CYS A 98 -17.07 -10.88 1.85
CA CYS A 98 -16.72 -10.81 0.43
C CYS A 98 -17.98 -10.52 -0.39
N GLU A 99 -18.43 -9.25 -0.41
CA GLU A 99 -19.74 -8.88 -0.97
C GLU A 99 -19.81 -8.74 -2.49
N ARG A 100 -18.72 -8.91 -3.23
CA ARG A 100 -18.77 -8.71 -4.69
C ARG A 100 -18.64 -10.01 -5.48
N ASP A 101 -19.79 -10.54 -5.92
CA ASP A 101 -19.87 -11.22 -7.20
C ASP A 101 -19.42 -10.24 -8.30
N GLY A 102 -18.24 -10.48 -8.88
CA GLY A 102 -17.73 -9.74 -10.05
C GLY A 102 -16.60 -8.72 -9.82
N ALA A 103 -16.29 -8.27 -8.60
CA ALA A 103 -15.18 -7.32 -8.40
C ALA A 103 -13.81 -7.95 -8.13
N PHE A 104 -13.75 -9.27 -8.18
CA PHE A 104 -12.48 -9.97 -8.26
C PHE A 104 -12.07 -10.26 -9.71
N GLU A 105 -13.03 -10.39 -10.65
CA GLU A 105 -12.76 -10.58 -12.09
C GLU A 105 -12.48 -9.26 -12.81
N GLN A 106 -13.15 -8.18 -12.41
CA GLN A 106 -12.72 -6.83 -12.72
C GLN A 106 -11.85 -6.40 -11.55
N ALA A 107 -10.51 -6.45 -11.70
CA ALA A 107 -9.60 -5.77 -10.77
C ALA A 107 -10.26 -4.45 -10.39
N PRO A 108 -10.55 -4.20 -9.10
CA PRO A 108 -11.47 -3.15 -8.71
C PRO A 108 -11.05 -1.92 -9.48
N THR A 109 -11.89 -1.46 -10.41
CA THR A 109 -11.84 -0.07 -10.82
C THR A 109 -12.11 0.63 -9.51
N MET A 110 -11.01 0.97 -8.83
CA MET A 110 -10.99 1.80 -7.65
C MET A 110 -11.98 2.90 -7.98
N PRO A 111 -13.05 3.12 -7.18
CA PRO A 111 -13.98 4.18 -7.47
C PRO A 111 -13.15 5.41 -7.78
N HIS A 112 -13.27 5.87 -9.03
CA HIS A 112 -12.48 6.99 -9.52
C HIS A 112 -12.72 8.10 -8.50
N PRO A 113 -11.68 8.72 -7.91
CA PRO A 113 -11.91 9.85 -7.04
C PRO A 113 -12.69 10.85 -7.87
N ALA A 114 -13.97 11.03 -7.55
CA ALA A 114 -14.73 12.14 -8.06
C ALA A 114 -13.93 13.36 -7.59
N ALA A 115 -13.48 14.16 -8.55
CA ALA A 115 -12.53 15.24 -8.33
C ALA A 115 -13.02 16.16 -7.19
N GLY A 116 -12.51 15.98 -5.97
CA GLY A 116 -12.97 16.80 -4.84
C GLY A 116 -12.46 16.39 -3.45
N HIS A 117 -12.37 15.09 -3.15
CA HIS A 117 -11.92 14.64 -1.82
C HIS A 117 -10.68 13.76 -1.93
N ARG A 118 -9.55 14.29 -1.45
CA ARG A 118 -8.22 13.71 -1.66
C ARG A 118 -7.82 12.62 -0.67
N ASP A 119 -8.55 12.42 0.45
CA ASP A 119 -7.96 11.70 1.59
C ASP A 119 -8.79 10.55 2.19
N SER A 120 -9.93 10.14 1.61
CA SER A 120 -10.78 9.08 2.20
C SER A 120 -11.28 8.02 1.22
N ILE A 121 -10.40 7.46 0.38
CA ILE A 121 -10.76 6.23 -0.33
C ILE A 121 -10.79 5.10 0.72
N GLY A 122 -11.96 4.52 0.98
CA GLY A 122 -12.13 3.32 1.80
C GLY A 122 -11.37 2.15 1.18
N PHE A 123 -10.11 1.98 1.56
CA PHE A 123 -9.29 0.88 1.10
C PHE A 123 -9.61 -0.38 1.92
N SER A 124 -10.14 -1.42 1.27
CA SER A 124 -10.06 -2.79 1.81
C SER A 124 -8.62 -3.26 1.61
N PHE A 125 -7.80 -3.19 2.68
CA PHE A 125 -6.41 -3.62 2.63
C PHE A 125 -6.32 -5.13 2.81
N CYS A 126 -6.50 -5.89 1.74
CA CYS A 126 -6.03 -7.27 1.72
C CYS A 126 -4.51 -7.27 1.85
N LEU A 127 -3.98 -7.81 2.95
CA LEU A 127 -2.55 -7.78 3.26
C LEU A 127 -1.94 -9.17 3.05
N ALA A 128 -1.10 -9.33 2.04
CA ALA A 128 -0.25 -10.51 1.90
C ALA A 128 1.18 -10.17 2.31
N SER A 129 1.83 -11.07 3.04
CA SER A 129 3.25 -10.95 3.36
C SER A 129 4.07 -11.78 2.38
N LEU A 130 4.92 -11.11 1.60
CA LEU A 130 5.85 -11.75 0.69
C LEU A 130 7.25 -11.79 1.29
N GLY A 131 7.74 -13.01 1.49
CA GLY A 131 9.09 -13.29 1.95
C GLY A 131 10.08 -13.25 0.80
N VAL A 132 10.97 -12.25 0.76
CA VAL A 132 12.06 -12.21 -0.22
C VAL A 132 13.35 -12.65 0.47
N SER A 133 14.03 -13.63 -0.12
CA SER A 133 15.30 -14.19 0.37
C SER A 133 16.39 -13.94 -0.65
N LEU A 134 17.54 -13.46 -0.18
CA LEU A 134 18.73 -13.37 -1.02
C LEU A 134 19.34 -14.76 -1.24
N PRO A 135 19.78 -15.10 -2.47
CA PRO A 135 20.58 -16.28 -2.70
C PRO A 135 21.92 -16.14 -1.96
N ARG A 136 22.28 -17.12 -1.12
CA ARG A 136 23.56 -17.15 -0.39
C ARG A 136 24.69 -17.64 -1.29
N LYS A 137 25.30 -16.77 -2.10
CA LYS A 137 26.58 -17.04 -2.77
C LYS A 137 27.71 -16.31 -2.05
N ALA A 138 28.89 -16.91 -1.97
CA ALA A 138 30.03 -16.37 -1.21
C ALA A 138 30.81 -15.25 -1.94
N CYS A 139 30.13 -14.38 -2.70
CA CYS A 139 30.73 -13.28 -3.46
C CYS A 139 30.56 -11.93 -2.72
N GLN A 140 31.35 -10.91 -3.10
CA GLN A 140 31.25 -9.54 -2.56
C GLN A 140 29.86 -8.93 -2.78
N GLU A 141 29.22 -9.25 -3.91
CA GLU A 141 27.82 -8.95 -4.23
C GLU A 141 26.87 -9.24 -3.05
N ASN A 142 27.04 -10.39 -2.39
CA ASN A 142 26.19 -10.78 -1.26
C ASN A 142 26.38 -9.88 -0.03
N ARG A 143 27.56 -9.30 0.18
CA ARG A 143 27.79 -8.37 1.29
C ARG A 143 27.05 -7.06 1.08
N TYR A 144 27.07 -6.50 -0.13
CA TYR A 144 26.34 -5.28 -0.44
C TYR A 144 24.83 -5.49 -0.36
N LYS A 145 24.34 -6.59 -0.95
CA LYS A 145 22.94 -6.97 -0.84
C LYS A 145 22.55 -7.16 0.62
N GLU A 146 23.29 -7.93 1.42
CA GLU A 146 22.99 -8.11 2.84
C GLU A 146 22.93 -6.80 3.63
N THR A 147 23.80 -5.83 3.35
CA THR A 147 23.80 -4.52 4.04
C THR A 147 22.56 -3.70 3.69
N LEU A 148 22.26 -3.53 2.40
CA LEU A 148 21.05 -2.83 1.94
C LEU A 148 19.78 -3.53 2.44
N TRP A 149 19.77 -4.86 2.40
CA TRP A 149 18.65 -5.70 2.80
C TRP A 149 18.39 -5.61 4.29
N MET A 150 19.42 -5.69 5.14
CA MET A 150 19.31 -5.75 6.60
C MET A 150 18.78 -4.47 7.25
N ARG A 151 18.62 -3.37 6.51
CA ARG A 151 18.39 -2.04 7.10
C ARG A 151 17.15 -1.30 6.58
N ASP A 152 16.44 -1.84 5.58
CA ASP A 152 15.16 -1.31 5.06
C ASP A 152 14.04 -1.39 6.12
N GLU A 153 13.24 -0.32 6.29
CA GLU A 153 12.34 0.01 7.43
C GLU A 153 11.13 -0.94 7.65
N GLY A 154 11.37 -2.24 7.77
CA GLY A 154 10.36 -3.21 8.19
C GLY A 154 10.20 -3.24 9.71
N ASN A 155 8.96 -3.31 10.19
CA ASN A 155 8.66 -3.54 11.60
C ASN A 155 9.21 -4.93 12.03
N TYR A 156 10.36 -4.93 12.70
CA TYR A 156 11.11 -6.13 13.01
C TYR A 156 10.48 -6.84 14.22
N GLY A 157 9.92 -8.03 14.00
CA GLY A 157 9.71 -8.96 15.11
C GLY A 157 11.07 -9.33 15.74
N PRO A 158 11.15 -9.55 17.06
CA PRO A 158 12.42 -9.81 17.77
C PRO A 158 13.15 -11.09 17.35
N VAL A 159 12.52 -11.92 16.49
CA VAL A 159 13.04 -13.19 16.01
C VAL A 159 12.80 -13.30 14.50
N GLN A 160 13.57 -12.56 13.68
CA GLN A 160 13.63 -12.81 12.24
C GLN A 160 15.03 -13.18 11.78
N TYR A 161 15.11 -14.23 10.96
CA TYR A 161 16.35 -14.74 10.38
C TYR A 161 16.99 -13.68 9.48
N ARG A 162 18.29 -13.39 9.69
CA ARG A 162 19.06 -12.53 8.78
C ARG A 162 18.86 -12.96 7.32
N GLY A 163 18.47 -12.02 6.47
CA GLY A 163 18.28 -12.23 5.03
C GLY A 163 16.85 -12.54 4.57
N LEU A 164 15.88 -12.70 5.49
CA LEU A 164 14.47 -12.75 5.13
C LEU A 164 13.85 -11.35 5.31
N ARG A 165 13.17 -10.87 4.27
CA ARG A 165 12.36 -9.64 4.34
C ARG A 165 10.92 -9.93 4.04
N GLN A 166 10.04 -9.31 4.81
CA GLN A 166 8.60 -9.40 4.63
C GLN A 166 8.08 -8.03 4.21
N VAL A 167 7.50 -7.96 3.02
CA VAL A 167 6.76 -6.78 2.57
C VAL A 167 5.28 -7.11 2.67
N ALA A 168 4.56 -6.26 3.39
CA ALA A 168 3.12 -6.27 3.43
C ALA A 168 2.59 -5.58 2.19
N ILE A 169 2.02 -6.34 1.26
CA ILE A 169 1.40 -5.82 0.04
C ILE A 169 -0.12 -5.86 0.14
N GLY A 170 -0.77 -4.89 -0.49
CA GLY A 170 -2.21 -4.89 -0.68
C GLY A 170 -2.63 -4.28 -2.00
N MET A 171 -3.93 -4.34 -2.30
CA MET A 171 -4.48 -3.73 -3.50
C MET A 171 -4.52 -2.21 -3.34
N GLY A 172 -4.09 -1.48 -4.36
CA GLY A 172 -4.09 0.00 -4.36
C GLY A 172 -2.94 0.66 -3.60
N THR A 173 -2.05 -0.11 -2.95
CA THR A 173 -0.93 0.45 -2.18
C THR A 173 0.29 0.74 -3.04
N CYS A 174 0.32 1.91 -3.67
CA CYS A 174 1.44 2.32 -4.52
C CYS A 174 2.78 2.35 -3.75
N SER A 175 2.78 2.73 -2.46
CA SER A 175 3.98 2.75 -1.63
C SER A 175 4.53 1.35 -1.38
N ALA A 176 3.70 0.41 -0.91
CA ALA A 176 4.13 -0.96 -0.64
C ALA A 176 4.57 -1.69 -1.92
N ALA A 177 3.90 -1.47 -3.04
CA ALA A 177 4.31 -2.00 -4.33
C ALA A 177 5.69 -1.47 -4.75
N LYS A 178 5.95 -0.16 -4.56
CA LYS A 178 7.27 0.44 -4.81
C LYS A 178 8.35 -0.16 -3.92
N SER A 179 8.07 -0.33 -2.62
CA SER A 179 9.02 -0.97 -1.70
C SER A 179 9.33 -2.41 -2.12
N LEU A 180 8.31 -3.21 -2.48
CA LEU A 180 8.50 -4.57 -2.98
C LEU A 180 9.38 -4.60 -4.24
N LEU A 181 9.09 -3.75 -5.22
CA LEU A 181 9.87 -3.71 -6.46
C LEU A 181 11.30 -3.22 -6.22
N SER A 182 11.50 -2.23 -5.36
CA SER A 182 12.83 -1.74 -4.98
C SER A 182 13.67 -2.86 -4.35
N LEU A 183 13.07 -3.65 -3.45
CA LEU A 183 13.71 -4.83 -2.88
C LEU A 183 14.03 -5.88 -3.94
N LEU A 184 13.09 -6.17 -4.84
CA LEU A 184 13.33 -7.17 -5.89
C LEU A 184 14.45 -6.74 -6.86
N ARG A 185 14.54 -5.45 -7.20
CA ARG A 185 15.65 -4.89 -8.00
C ARG A 185 17.00 -5.12 -7.35
N VAL A 186 17.12 -4.81 -6.07
CA VAL A 186 18.35 -5.07 -5.29
C VAL A 186 18.63 -6.58 -5.22
N ALA A 187 17.60 -7.41 -5.09
CA ALA A 187 17.76 -8.86 -5.02
C ALA A 187 18.37 -9.44 -6.30
N VAL A 188 17.91 -8.97 -7.45
CA VAL A 188 18.34 -9.47 -8.77
C VAL A 188 19.53 -8.71 -9.36
N ALA A 189 19.94 -7.59 -8.76
CA ALA A 189 21.01 -6.74 -9.29
C ALA A 189 22.35 -7.44 -9.44
N SER A 190 23.07 -7.15 -10.53
CA SER A 190 24.50 -7.48 -10.65
C SER A 190 25.35 -6.60 -9.72
N GLU A 191 26.65 -6.88 -9.63
CA GLU A 191 27.58 -6.05 -8.85
C GLU A 191 27.65 -4.62 -9.39
N GLU A 192 27.73 -4.46 -10.71
CA GLU A 192 27.74 -3.15 -11.36
C GLU A 192 26.42 -2.38 -11.15
N GLU A 193 25.30 -3.10 -11.16
CA GLU A 193 23.98 -2.52 -10.88
C GLU A 193 23.84 -2.06 -9.42
N LEU A 194 24.41 -2.81 -8.47
CA LEU A 194 24.46 -2.37 -7.07
C LEU A 194 25.31 -1.12 -6.90
N ASP A 195 26.45 -1.04 -7.58
CA ASP A 195 27.29 0.17 -7.57
C ASP A 195 26.53 1.38 -8.15
N MET A 196 25.72 1.19 -9.20
CA MET A 196 24.85 2.24 -9.73
C MET A 196 23.77 2.68 -8.72
N ILE A 197 23.07 1.71 -8.11
CA ILE A 197 22.03 1.97 -7.10
C ILE A 197 22.62 2.71 -5.88
N LEU A 198 23.80 2.30 -5.41
CA LEU A 198 24.50 2.92 -4.29
C LEU A 198 25.11 4.28 -4.67
N GLY A 199 25.61 4.42 -5.89
CA GLY A 199 26.14 5.68 -6.42
C GLY A 199 25.07 6.76 -6.48
N ALA A 200 23.84 6.42 -6.90
CA ALA A 200 22.70 7.34 -6.86
C ALA A 200 22.35 7.79 -5.43
N ALA A 201 22.68 7.00 -4.42
CA ALA A 201 22.47 7.35 -3.02
C ALA A 201 23.43 8.41 -2.51
N ALA A 202 24.61 8.56 -3.12
CA ALA A 202 25.61 9.55 -2.73
C ALA A 202 25.14 10.99 -2.97
N ASP A 203 24.17 11.18 -3.88
CA ASP A 203 23.55 12.47 -4.19
C ASP A 203 22.34 12.79 -3.29
N LEU A 204 21.91 11.87 -2.42
CA LEU A 204 20.84 12.14 -1.45
C LEU A 204 21.31 13.16 -0.40
N PRO A 205 20.45 14.12 0.02
CA PRO A 205 20.82 15.13 0.99
C PRO A 205 21.40 14.48 2.25
N THR A 206 22.65 14.82 2.55
CA THR A 206 23.55 14.24 3.58
C THR A 206 23.09 14.43 5.04
N GLY A 207 21.79 14.57 5.29
CA GLY A 207 21.18 14.68 6.62
C GLY A 207 20.69 13.35 7.20
N LEU A 208 20.56 12.30 6.37
CA LEU A 208 20.39 10.93 6.86
C LEU A 208 21.76 10.42 7.28
N ALA A 209 21.83 9.92 8.51
CA ALA A 209 23.04 9.50 9.20
C ALA A 209 23.94 8.64 8.30
N THR A 210 25.26 8.72 8.52
CA THR A 210 26.33 7.79 8.11
C THR A 210 25.91 6.71 7.11
N VAL A 211 26.63 6.57 5.97
CA VAL A 211 26.56 5.56 4.86
C VAL A 211 25.94 4.19 5.18
N ASP A 212 25.90 3.80 6.44
CA ASP A 212 25.20 2.69 7.02
C ASP A 212 23.65 2.64 6.92
N GLU A 213 22.87 3.69 6.66
CA GLU A 213 21.38 3.63 6.83
C GLU A 213 20.55 3.94 5.57
N ILE A 214 20.78 3.23 4.46
CA ILE A 214 20.07 3.51 3.21
C ILE A 214 19.04 2.41 2.88
N PRO A 215 17.72 2.67 3.01
CA PRO A 215 16.69 1.69 2.68
C PRO A 215 16.61 1.43 1.17
N ALA A 216 16.33 0.19 0.76
CA ALA A 216 16.20 -0.15 -0.67
C ALA A 216 15.13 0.70 -1.35
N ALA A 217 14.02 0.95 -0.65
CA ALA A 217 12.97 1.85 -1.09
C ALA A 217 13.41 3.33 -1.22
N ALA A 218 14.60 3.74 -0.79
CA ALA A 218 15.13 5.09 -1.06
C ALA A 218 16.07 5.13 -2.28
N VAL A 219 16.70 4.01 -2.65
CA VAL A 219 17.75 3.98 -3.69
C VAL A 219 17.37 3.25 -4.96
N ALA A 220 16.44 2.31 -4.88
CA ALA A 220 16.00 1.49 -6.01
C ALA A 220 14.53 1.75 -6.36
N GLN A 221 14.02 2.96 -6.08
CA GLN A 221 12.66 3.37 -6.47
C GLN A 221 12.50 3.37 -7.98
N GLU A 222 13.57 3.73 -8.68
CA GLU A 222 13.58 3.84 -10.12
C GLU A 222 14.14 2.58 -10.80
N PRO A 223 13.76 2.36 -12.07
CA PRO A 223 14.31 1.28 -12.87
C PRO A 223 15.83 1.39 -12.99
N VAL A 224 16.52 0.26 -12.88
CA VAL A 224 17.99 0.24 -12.99
C VAL A 224 18.42 0.11 -14.45
N CYS A 225 18.02 -0.98 -15.09
CA CYS A 225 18.22 -1.23 -16.52
C CYS A 225 17.16 -2.23 -17.01
N TYR A 226 17.06 -2.45 -18.33
CA TYR A 226 16.08 -3.37 -18.89
C TYR A 226 16.22 -4.79 -18.33
N ALA A 227 17.45 -5.31 -18.27
CA ALA A 227 17.73 -6.66 -17.79
C ALA A 227 17.35 -6.83 -16.32
N ASN A 228 17.65 -5.83 -15.48
CA ASN A 228 17.27 -5.82 -14.07
C ASN A 228 15.74 -5.77 -13.90
N GLU A 229 15.04 -4.92 -14.64
CA GLU A 229 13.57 -4.84 -14.56
C GLU A 229 12.91 -6.14 -15.02
N ALA A 230 13.41 -6.75 -16.10
CA ALA A 230 12.90 -8.03 -16.58
C ALA A 230 13.12 -9.14 -15.53
N ALA A 231 14.29 -9.18 -14.90
CA ALA A 231 14.60 -10.10 -13.81
C ALA A 231 13.73 -9.83 -12.56
N THR A 232 13.47 -8.57 -12.24
CA THR A 232 12.63 -8.13 -11.12
C THR A 232 11.19 -8.60 -11.30
N LEU A 233 10.60 -8.40 -12.49
CA LEU A 233 9.24 -8.83 -12.79
C LEU A 233 9.10 -10.36 -12.85
N ALA A 234 10.11 -11.06 -13.37
CA ALA A 234 10.19 -12.52 -13.30
C ALA A 234 10.26 -13.01 -11.85
N ALA A 235 11.07 -12.36 -11.00
CA ALA A 235 11.18 -12.66 -9.58
C ALA A 235 9.86 -12.43 -8.84
N LEU A 236 9.14 -11.33 -9.13
CA LEU A 236 7.81 -11.05 -8.60
C LEU A 236 6.81 -12.16 -8.97
N SER A 237 6.76 -12.54 -10.25
CA SER A 237 5.86 -13.61 -10.73
C SER A 237 6.16 -14.94 -10.04
N ASN A 238 7.44 -15.33 -9.96
CA ASN A 238 7.86 -16.56 -9.27
C ASN A 238 7.49 -16.54 -7.79
N LEU A 239 7.71 -15.40 -7.12
CA LEU A 239 7.40 -15.23 -5.70
C LEU A 239 5.90 -15.37 -5.44
N VAL A 240 5.07 -14.69 -6.23
CA VAL A 240 3.61 -14.76 -6.15
C VAL A 240 3.10 -16.19 -6.42
N ASN A 241 3.57 -16.84 -7.48
CA ASN A 241 3.18 -18.21 -7.82
C ASN A 241 3.60 -19.21 -6.75
N SER A 242 4.81 -19.07 -6.20
CA SER A 242 5.28 -19.90 -5.11
C SER A 242 4.43 -19.73 -3.84
N ARG A 243 3.92 -18.52 -3.59
CA ARG A 243 3.06 -18.23 -2.44
C ARG A 243 1.66 -18.79 -2.65
N LEU A 244 1.06 -18.60 -3.84
CA LEU A 244 -0.24 -19.17 -4.20
C LEU A 244 -0.25 -20.70 -4.11
N ALA A 245 0.81 -21.36 -4.57
CA ALA A 245 0.94 -22.82 -4.52
C ALA A 245 1.01 -23.42 -3.10
N ARG A 246 1.21 -22.58 -2.06
CA ARG A 246 1.26 -23.03 -0.66
C ARG A 246 -0.11 -23.07 0.02
N TYR A 247 -1.14 -22.48 -0.58
CA TYR A 247 -2.49 -22.58 -0.03
C TYR A 247 -3.02 -24.00 -0.27
N PRO A 248 -3.61 -24.65 0.75
CA PRO A 248 -4.18 -25.99 0.59
C PRO A 248 -5.50 -25.99 -0.19
N THR A 249 -6.12 -24.81 -0.35
CA THR A 249 -7.40 -24.60 -1.04
C THR A 249 -7.23 -23.65 -2.21
N THR A 250 -8.12 -23.79 -3.20
CA THR A 250 -8.31 -22.88 -4.33
C THR A 250 -9.10 -21.63 -3.93
N MET A 251 -9.18 -20.62 -4.79
CA MET A 251 -9.98 -19.42 -4.50
C MET A 251 -11.48 -19.74 -4.51
N GLU A 252 -11.89 -20.64 -5.40
CA GLU A 252 -13.26 -21.09 -5.58
C GLU A 252 -13.78 -21.82 -4.33
N GLU A 253 -12.97 -22.73 -3.77
CA GLU A 253 -13.30 -23.44 -2.53
C GLU A 253 -13.46 -22.48 -1.34
N ASP A 254 -12.54 -21.50 -1.20
CA ASP A 254 -12.64 -20.52 -0.12
C ASP A 254 -13.83 -19.58 -0.30
N LEU A 255 -14.17 -19.21 -1.54
CA LEU A 255 -15.35 -18.41 -1.85
C LEU A 255 -16.64 -19.15 -1.49
N GLU A 256 -16.72 -20.44 -1.85
CA GLU A 256 -17.85 -21.30 -1.49
C GLU A 256 -17.99 -21.41 0.04
N LEU A 257 -16.89 -21.68 0.75
CA LEU A 257 -16.90 -21.79 2.21
C LEU A 257 -17.25 -20.45 2.88
N ALA A 258 -16.72 -19.33 2.40
CA ALA A 258 -17.02 -18.00 2.93
C ALA A 258 -18.51 -17.63 2.83
N ARG A 259 -19.18 -18.13 1.78
CA ARG A 259 -20.59 -17.88 1.48
C ARG A 259 -21.55 -18.92 2.06
N CYS A 260 -21.05 -20.08 2.46
CA CYS A 260 -21.86 -21.17 2.98
C CYS A 260 -22.62 -20.73 4.26
N PRO A 261 -23.97 -20.60 4.23
CA PRO A 261 -24.74 -20.08 5.36
C PRO A 261 -24.82 -21.07 6.53
N THR A 262 -24.62 -22.36 6.25
CA THR A 262 -24.64 -23.44 7.24
C THR A 262 -23.26 -23.71 7.84
N ALA A 263 -22.19 -23.13 7.27
CA ALA A 263 -20.85 -23.24 7.82
C ALA A 263 -20.70 -22.44 9.12
N HIS A 264 -19.84 -22.94 10.02
CA HIS A 264 -19.53 -22.25 11.26
C HIS A 264 -18.98 -20.83 10.98
N PRO A 265 -19.41 -19.77 11.68
CA PRO A 265 -18.97 -18.40 11.43
C PRO A 265 -17.44 -18.23 11.38
N ASN A 266 -16.71 -18.86 12.30
CA ASN A 266 -15.24 -18.81 12.30
C ASN A 266 -14.61 -19.46 11.06
N ALA A 267 -15.20 -20.54 10.53
CA ALA A 267 -14.70 -21.17 9.31
C ALA A 267 -14.91 -20.25 8.10
N ARG A 268 -16.06 -19.57 8.04
CA ARG A 268 -16.34 -18.56 7.01
C ARG A 268 -15.38 -17.38 7.10
N ASN A 269 -15.12 -16.87 8.30
CA ASN A 269 -14.16 -15.78 8.51
C ASN A 269 -12.74 -16.17 8.10
N ALA A 270 -12.29 -17.37 8.45
CA ALA A 270 -11.01 -17.88 8.01
C ALA A 270 -10.93 -17.97 6.47
N ALA A 271 -11.97 -18.51 5.83
CA ALA A 271 -12.05 -18.59 4.37
C ALA A 271 -12.01 -17.21 3.69
N ARG A 272 -12.68 -16.21 4.25
CA ARG A 272 -12.63 -14.81 3.76
C ARG A 272 -11.21 -14.25 3.79
N VAL A 273 -10.47 -14.48 4.87
CA VAL A 273 -9.08 -14.02 4.98
C VAL A 273 -8.18 -14.73 3.94
N LEU A 274 -8.29 -16.05 3.82
CA LEU A 274 -7.50 -16.81 2.85
C LEU A 274 -7.81 -16.40 1.40
N LEU A 275 -9.08 -16.18 1.09
CA LEU A 275 -9.53 -15.65 -0.20
C LEU A 275 -8.94 -14.26 -0.46
N ALA A 276 -9.05 -13.35 0.51
CA ALA A 276 -8.51 -11.99 0.43
C ALA A 276 -7.00 -11.98 0.13
N GLU A 277 -6.23 -12.81 0.82
CA GLU A 277 -4.78 -12.95 0.55
C GLU A 277 -4.50 -13.47 -0.87
N LYS A 278 -5.22 -14.50 -1.33
CA LYS A 278 -5.06 -15.05 -2.68
C LYS A 278 -5.41 -14.04 -3.77
N VAL A 279 -6.42 -13.21 -3.55
CA VAL A 279 -6.79 -12.12 -4.45
C VAL A 279 -5.63 -11.12 -4.61
N VAL A 280 -5.00 -10.70 -3.52
CA VAL A 280 -3.84 -9.79 -3.58
C VAL A 280 -2.73 -10.41 -4.40
N LEU A 281 -2.43 -11.68 -4.15
CA LEU A 281 -1.41 -12.40 -4.90
C LEU A 281 -1.74 -12.42 -6.40
N LYS A 282 -2.98 -12.76 -6.77
CA LYS A 282 -3.45 -12.72 -8.17
C LYS A 282 -3.37 -11.32 -8.79
N HIS A 283 -3.65 -10.28 -8.00
CA HIS A 283 -3.50 -8.91 -8.44
C HIS A 283 -2.04 -8.58 -8.80
N TYR A 284 -1.07 -8.96 -7.95
CA TYR A 284 0.36 -8.76 -8.24
C TYR A 284 0.88 -9.68 -9.35
N GLU A 285 0.32 -10.89 -9.52
CA GLU A 285 0.58 -11.75 -10.68
C GLU A 285 0.21 -11.02 -11.99
N ALA A 286 -0.98 -10.43 -12.02
CA ALA A 286 -1.48 -9.70 -13.18
C ALA A 286 -0.66 -8.43 -13.46
N ILE A 287 -0.21 -7.71 -12.42
CA ILE A 287 0.74 -6.60 -12.55
C ILE A 287 2.04 -7.09 -13.19
N ALA A 288 2.63 -8.18 -12.67
CA ALA A 288 3.89 -8.72 -13.18
C ALA A 288 3.77 -9.11 -14.66
N HIS A 289 2.69 -9.79 -15.03
CA HIS A 289 2.43 -10.18 -16.42
C HIS A 289 2.26 -8.97 -17.35
N ARG A 290 1.39 -8.00 -17.02
CA ARG A 290 1.17 -6.80 -17.84
C ARG A 290 2.44 -5.96 -17.98
N SER A 291 3.17 -5.78 -16.88
CA SER A 291 4.42 -5.01 -16.87
C SER A 291 5.52 -5.71 -17.68
N SER A 292 5.58 -7.05 -17.64
CA SER A 292 6.57 -7.80 -18.43
C SER A 292 6.28 -7.72 -19.92
N ALA A 293 5.00 -7.87 -20.31
CA ALA A 293 4.58 -7.73 -21.70
C ALA A 293 4.85 -6.31 -22.23
N PHE A 294 4.60 -5.29 -21.39
CA PHE A 294 4.91 -3.92 -21.71
C PHE A 294 6.42 -3.69 -21.88
N LEU A 295 7.22 -4.12 -20.89
CA LEU A 295 8.67 -3.98 -20.90
C LEU A 295 9.26 -4.59 -22.19
N ALA A 296 8.84 -5.81 -22.55
CA ALA A 296 9.25 -6.48 -23.78
C ALA A 296 8.89 -5.69 -25.05
N ALA A 297 7.71 -5.07 -25.11
CA ALA A 297 7.29 -4.24 -26.24
C ALA A 297 8.10 -2.94 -26.37
N THR A 298 8.68 -2.46 -25.28
CA THR A 298 9.43 -1.19 -25.22
C THR A 298 10.95 -1.33 -25.13
N HIS A 299 11.48 -2.55 -25.23
CA HIS A 299 12.92 -2.84 -25.05
C HIS A 299 13.84 -1.83 -25.77
N ASN A 300 13.63 -1.61 -27.07
CA ASN A 300 14.48 -0.72 -27.86
C ASN A 300 14.40 0.76 -27.42
N SER A 301 13.26 1.17 -26.87
CA SER A 301 13.04 2.54 -26.41
C SER A 301 13.49 2.75 -24.96
N PHE A 302 13.55 1.66 -24.17
CA PHE A 302 14.08 1.67 -22.81
C PHE A 302 15.55 2.12 -22.82
N ASP A 303 16.36 1.54 -23.71
CA ASP A 303 17.78 1.88 -23.87
C ASP A 303 18.00 3.31 -24.42
N ALA A 304 16.97 3.89 -25.04
CA ALA A 304 16.98 5.26 -25.55
C ALA A 304 16.55 6.32 -24.52
N GLY A 305 16.30 5.94 -23.26
CA GLY A 305 15.99 6.88 -22.17
C GLY A 305 14.49 7.14 -21.96
N LEU A 306 13.63 6.12 -22.13
CA LEU A 306 12.19 6.25 -21.89
C LEU A 306 11.87 6.74 -20.46
N ILE A 307 10.80 7.53 -20.30
CA ILE A 307 10.23 7.92 -18.99
C ILE A 307 9.44 6.74 -18.39
N TYR A 308 10.17 5.66 -18.11
CA TYR A 308 9.66 4.46 -17.44
C TYR A 308 9.12 4.69 -16.01
N PRO A 309 9.63 5.65 -15.19
CA PRO A 309 9.14 5.90 -13.83
C PRO A 309 7.64 6.19 -13.72
N SER A 310 7.16 7.11 -14.57
CA SER A 310 5.76 7.51 -14.62
C SER A 310 4.86 6.37 -15.07
N LEU A 311 5.41 5.46 -15.88
CA LEU A 311 4.65 4.41 -16.51
C LEU A 311 4.51 3.17 -15.63
N LEU A 312 5.57 2.75 -14.93
CA LEU A 312 5.44 1.67 -13.96
C LEU A 312 4.51 2.12 -12.82
N THR A 313 4.61 3.37 -12.39
CA THR A 313 3.63 3.98 -11.48
C THR A 313 2.21 3.88 -12.04
N HIS A 314 2.01 4.11 -13.34
CA HIS A 314 0.72 3.98 -13.98
C HIS A 314 0.21 2.52 -14.03
N LEU A 315 1.08 1.56 -14.37
CA LEU A 315 0.78 0.12 -14.40
C LEU A 315 0.46 -0.44 -13.02
N LEU A 316 1.09 0.10 -11.98
CA LEU A 316 0.80 -0.18 -10.57
C LEU A 316 -0.49 0.50 -10.08
N SER A 317 -0.86 1.64 -10.67
CA SER A 317 -2.07 2.39 -10.31
C SER A 317 -3.38 1.81 -10.85
N LEU A 318 -3.36 0.60 -11.44
CA LEU A 318 -4.53 -0.09 -12.01
C LEU A 318 -5.26 0.64 -13.16
N LYS A 319 -4.72 1.76 -13.65
CA LYS A 319 -5.32 2.47 -14.78
C LYS A 319 -5.23 1.61 -16.05
N ASP A 320 -6.28 1.70 -16.87
CA ASP A 320 -6.46 0.85 -18.05
C ASP A 320 -5.26 0.99 -19.00
N THR A 321 -4.64 -0.13 -19.36
CA THR A 321 -3.48 -0.22 -20.27
C THR A 321 -3.70 0.43 -21.63
N ARG A 322 -4.97 0.66 -22.02
CA ARG A 322 -5.32 1.42 -23.23
C ARG A 322 -4.85 2.88 -23.16
N GLU A 323 -4.92 3.53 -22.00
CA GLU A 323 -4.43 4.90 -21.80
C GLU A 323 -2.90 4.97 -21.88
N VAL A 324 -2.21 3.93 -21.41
CA VAL A 324 -0.74 3.81 -21.49
C VAL A 324 -0.24 3.74 -22.93
N ARG A 325 -0.88 2.95 -23.79
CA ARG A 325 -0.49 2.85 -25.21
C ARG A 325 -0.67 4.17 -25.95
N ALA A 326 -1.74 4.91 -25.64
CA ALA A 326 -1.96 6.24 -26.19
C ALA A 326 -0.89 7.25 -25.73
N ALA A 327 -0.46 7.19 -24.46
CA ALA A 327 0.59 8.06 -23.92
C ALA A 327 2.00 7.71 -24.43
N ALA A 328 2.27 6.44 -24.74
CA ALA A 328 3.57 5.98 -25.23
C ALA A 328 3.83 6.29 -26.73
N GLY A 329 3.00 7.10 -27.38
CA GLY A 329 3.20 7.54 -28.76
C GLY A 329 2.93 6.47 -29.82
N GLY A 330 2.30 5.35 -29.45
CA GLY A 330 1.90 4.28 -30.37
C GLY A 330 0.63 4.62 -31.15
N GLY A 331 0.58 5.78 -31.80
CA GLY A 331 -0.49 6.18 -32.72
C GLY A 331 -0.27 5.61 -34.11
N GLY A 332 -0.12 4.29 -34.22
CA GLY A 332 -0.23 3.60 -35.50
C GLY A 332 -1.71 3.38 -35.79
N GLU A 333 -2.26 4.13 -36.74
CA GLU A 333 -3.59 3.88 -37.30
C GLU A 333 -3.60 2.47 -37.90
N GLU A 334 -4.10 1.47 -37.17
CA GLU A 334 -4.59 0.25 -37.80
C GLU A 334 -5.91 0.63 -38.49
N GLU A 335 -5.83 0.84 -39.81
CA GLU A 335 -7.00 0.81 -40.69
C GLU A 335 -7.73 -0.52 -40.46
N GLU A 336 -8.86 -0.46 -39.75
CA GLU A 336 -9.86 -1.52 -39.77
C GLU A 336 -10.40 -1.65 -41.20
N GLY A 337 -9.76 -2.52 -41.98
CA GLY A 337 -10.27 -3.00 -43.25
C GLY A 337 -11.54 -3.82 -43.01
N SER A 338 -12.67 -3.24 -43.40
CA SER A 338 -13.95 -3.93 -43.52
C SER A 338 -13.84 -5.09 -44.53
N VAL A 339 -14.14 -6.31 -44.08
CA VAL A 339 -14.65 -7.42 -44.92
C VAL A 339 -15.80 -8.09 -44.18
#